data_AF-A0A920GSR5-F1
#
_entry.id   AF-A0A920GSR5-F1
#
_cell.length_a   1.000
_cell.length_b   1.000
_cell.length_c   1.000
_cell.angle_alpha   90.00
_cell.angle_beta   90.00
_cell.angle_gamma   90.00
#
_symmetry.space_group_name_H-M   'P 1'
#
loop_
_entity.id
_entity.type
_entity.pdbx_description
1 polymer ?
#
loop_
_entity_poly.entity_id
_entity_poly.type
_entity_poly.pdbx_seq_one_letter_code
_entity_poly.pdbx_strand_id
1 'polypeptide(L)'
;MVKTFKPEANENTEYTNGNIRRKASFIENTGHVSVIYAPQTTKIIIDWLKLENYDRPIWKNQIGWILIGMTFIVIGMSRLNTNLANETILVFKNKKALISVLTATTAALSSGLIEINLLPIYGFERIAIYFGLVGLFAYLFSFDYQITTLKIGFLYWLKLILCFGVLCFLINRYIGSFALSDNRITAFITLILPITLFSLITEKLIASSSIWIAILLRGLPIVGFSMLLILFPEQYGLMFTTVLIYILYFIVFGYIGRHQRKKIGHAKVGLAHGIFLSFAFAATNPIFAI
;
A
#
# COMPACT_ATOMS: atom_id res chain seq x y z
N MET A 1 33.16 5.36 -12.06
CA MET A 1 32.76 5.09 -13.47
C MET A 1 33.28 3.70 -13.84
N VAL A 2 32.41 2.71 -14.01
CA VAL A 2 32.85 1.34 -14.36
C VAL A 2 33.25 1.34 -15.83
N LYS A 3 34.52 1.09 -16.17
CA LYS A 3 34.99 0.99 -17.57
C LYS A 3 34.08 0.02 -18.32
N THR A 4 33.50 0.49 -19.42
CA THR A 4 32.60 -0.29 -20.28
C THR A 4 33.35 -1.51 -20.78
N PHE A 5 32.77 -2.68 -20.52
CA PHE A 5 33.39 -3.96 -20.78
C PHE A 5 33.17 -4.30 -22.26
N LYS A 6 34.09 -3.90 -23.14
CA LYS A 6 34.03 -4.07 -24.61
C LYS A 6 32.74 -3.51 -25.28
N PRO A 7 32.79 -2.31 -25.90
CA PRO A 7 31.61 -1.69 -26.51
C PRO A 7 31.03 -2.46 -27.72
N GLU A 8 31.77 -3.39 -28.30
CA GLU A 8 31.37 -4.23 -29.45
C GLU A 8 30.61 -5.50 -29.03
N ALA A 9 30.27 -5.64 -27.75
CA ALA A 9 29.60 -6.83 -27.23
C ALA A 9 28.15 -6.92 -27.73
N ASN A 10 27.84 -7.97 -28.49
CA ASN A 10 26.48 -8.26 -28.96
C ASN A 10 25.55 -8.70 -27.82
N GLU A 11 24.24 -8.55 -28.01
CA GLU A 11 23.23 -9.08 -27.09
C GLU A 11 23.27 -10.62 -27.06
N ASN A 12 22.86 -11.21 -25.94
CA ASN A 12 22.87 -12.67 -25.68
C ASN A 12 24.25 -13.35 -25.75
N THR A 13 25.36 -12.60 -25.87
CA THR A 13 26.71 -13.17 -25.73
C THR A 13 27.20 -13.06 -24.28
N GLU A 14 27.81 -14.13 -23.79
CA GLU A 14 28.48 -14.14 -22.50
C GLU A 14 29.93 -13.68 -22.68
N TYR A 15 30.32 -12.66 -21.93
CA TYR A 15 31.70 -12.17 -21.90
C TYR A 15 32.34 -12.50 -20.56
N THR A 16 33.55 -13.04 -20.62
CA THR A 16 34.35 -13.40 -19.46
C THR A 16 35.74 -12.78 -19.58
N ASN A 17 36.24 -12.20 -18.47
CA ASN A 17 37.63 -11.77 -18.35
C ASN A 17 38.07 -11.91 -16.90
N GLY A 18 39.01 -12.83 -16.67
CA GLY A 18 39.41 -13.24 -15.33
C GLY A 18 38.18 -13.65 -14.51
N ASN A 19 38.01 -13.01 -13.35
CA ASN A 19 36.91 -13.31 -12.41
C ASN A 19 35.59 -12.59 -12.74
N ILE A 20 35.54 -11.77 -13.79
CA ILE A 20 34.34 -11.00 -14.14
C ILE A 20 33.60 -11.70 -15.28
N ARG A 21 32.35 -12.10 -15.02
CA ARG A 21 31.40 -12.59 -16.03
C ARG A 21 30.30 -11.55 -16.21
N ARG A 22 29.94 -11.24 -17.46
CA ARG A 22 28.78 -10.40 -17.80
C ARG A 22 28.00 -11.04 -18.93
N LYS A 23 26.68 -10.98 -18.82
CA LYS A 23 25.74 -11.43 -19.85
C LYS A 23 24.60 -10.40 -19.94
N ALA A 24 24.31 -9.95 -21.15
CA ALA A 24 23.13 -9.15 -21.44
C ALA A 24 22.16 -10.03 -22.23
N SER A 25 20.92 -10.16 -21.75
CA SER A 25 19.86 -10.91 -22.42
C SER A 25 18.59 -10.08 -22.42
N PHE A 26 17.82 -10.18 -23.50
CA PHE A 26 16.54 -9.49 -23.66
C PHE A 26 15.45 -10.49 -24.02
N ILE A 27 14.21 -10.05 -23.82
CA ILE A 27 13.02 -10.76 -24.28
C ILE A 27 12.25 -9.79 -25.17
N GLU A 28 11.95 -10.23 -26.39
CA GLU A 28 11.21 -9.42 -27.35
C GLU A 28 9.81 -9.07 -26.81
N ASN A 29 9.31 -7.87 -27.14
CA ASN A 29 7.98 -7.39 -26.76
C ASN A 29 7.66 -7.43 -25.25
N THR A 30 8.68 -7.35 -24.40
CA THR A 30 8.51 -7.44 -22.94
C THR A 30 8.97 -6.13 -22.29
N GLY A 31 8.06 -5.45 -21.58
CA GLY A 31 8.38 -4.21 -20.86
C GLY A 31 9.37 -4.44 -19.71
N HIS A 32 10.01 -3.34 -19.26
CA HIS A 32 11.05 -3.34 -18.22
C HIS A 32 10.75 -4.28 -17.04
N VAL A 33 9.57 -4.20 -16.43
CA VAL A 33 9.23 -4.97 -15.22
C VAL A 33 8.94 -6.43 -15.54
N SER A 34 8.29 -6.69 -16.67
CA SER A 34 7.90 -8.03 -17.11
C SER A 34 9.11 -8.91 -17.42
N VAL A 35 10.23 -8.32 -17.86
CA VAL A 35 11.48 -9.05 -18.09
C VAL A 35 11.98 -9.70 -16.80
N ILE A 36 11.85 -9.05 -15.64
CA ILE A 36 12.37 -9.58 -14.35
C ILE A 36 11.64 -10.87 -13.94
N TYR A 37 10.34 -10.93 -14.18
CA TYR A 37 9.50 -12.05 -13.75
C TYR A 37 9.24 -13.09 -14.85
N ALA A 38 9.79 -12.89 -16.05
CA ALA A 38 9.61 -13.83 -17.13
C ALA A 38 10.24 -15.20 -16.80
N PRO A 39 9.57 -16.32 -17.09
CA PRO A 39 10.14 -17.66 -16.89
C PRO A 39 11.48 -17.84 -17.61
N GLN A 40 11.62 -17.22 -18.79
CA GLN A 40 12.85 -17.22 -19.57
C GLN A 40 14.01 -16.53 -18.82
N THR A 41 13.78 -15.37 -18.22
CA THR A 41 14.78 -14.66 -17.41
C THR A 41 15.22 -15.49 -16.22
N THR A 42 14.28 -16.14 -15.53
CA THR A 42 14.59 -17.01 -14.40
C THR A 42 15.48 -18.17 -14.82
N LYS A 43 15.16 -18.84 -15.93
CA LYS A 43 15.98 -19.91 -16.49
C LYS A 43 17.38 -19.43 -16.85
N ILE A 44 17.49 -18.31 -17.57
CA ILE A 44 18.78 -17.71 -17.96
C ILE A 44 19.65 -17.41 -16.72
N ILE A 45 19.06 -16.88 -15.65
CA ILE A 45 19.78 -16.58 -14.39
C ILE A 45 20.23 -17.86 -13.70
N ILE A 46 19.36 -18.87 -13.60
CA ILE A 46 19.68 -20.17 -12.98
C ILE A 46 20.84 -20.83 -13.72
N ASP A 47 20.78 -20.89 -15.05
CA ASP A 47 21.81 -21.49 -15.89
C ASP A 47 23.13 -20.70 -15.78
N TRP A 48 23.05 -19.36 -15.86
CA TRP A 48 24.23 -18.49 -15.84
C TRP A 48 24.97 -18.53 -14.51
N LEU A 49 24.23 -18.50 -13.40
CA LEU A 49 24.78 -18.58 -12.04
C LEU A 49 24.97 -20.02 -11.55
N LYS A 50 24.65 -21.03 -12.37
CA LYS A 50 24.73 -22.46 -12.03
C LYS A 50 23.99 -22.81 -10.72
N LEU A 51 22.77 -22.30 -10.58
CA LEU A 51 21.98 -22.40 -9.34
C LEU A 51 21.14 -23.68 -9.22
N GLU A 52 21.17 -24.58 -10.21
CA GLU A 52 20.31 -25.78 -10.26
C GLU A 52 20.44 -26.68 -9.03
N ASN A 53 21.66 -26.83 -8.48
CA ASN A 53 21.96 -27.72 -7.36
C ASN A 53 22.64 -26.99 -6.19
N TYR A 54 22.32 -25.72 -5.96
CA TYR A 54 22.91 -24.98 -4.84
C TYR A 54 22.16 -25.27 -3.54
N ASP A 55 22.85 -25.80 -2.52
CA ASP A 55 22.30 -25.98 -1.19
C ASP A 55 21.85 -24.64 -0.59
N ARG A 56 20.53 -24.42 -0.56
CA ARG A 56 19.94 -23.24 0.06
C ARG A 56 19.51 -23.59 1.49
N PRO A 57 20.10 -22.97 2.52
CA PRO A 57 19.59 -23.08 3.88
C PRO A 57 18.11 -22.68 3.90
N ILE A 58 17.28 -23.43 4.62
CA ILE A 58 15.82 -23.21 4.71
C ILE A 58 15.48 -21.74 5.04
N TRP A 59 16.28 -21.10 5.90
CA TRP A 59 16.12 -19.71 6.32
C TRP A 59 16.31 -18.67 5.21
N LYS A 60 17.02 -19.01 4.12
CA LYS A 60 17.19 -18.15 2.93
C LYS A 60 16.07 -18.33 1.91
N ASN A 61 15.16 -19.30 2.12
CA ASN A 61 14.05 -19.54 1.21
C ASN A 61 12.88 -18.59 1.53
N GLN A 62 12.59 -17.65 0.64
CA GLN A 62 11.46 -16.72 0.79
C GLN A 62 10.12 -17.45 0.92
N ILE A 63 9.97 -18.62 0.29
CA ILE A 63 8.76 -19.45 0.37
C ILE A 63 8.44 -19.84 1.82
N GLY A 64 9.46 -20.19 2.61
CA GLY A 64 9.27 -20.55 4.02
C GLY A 64 8.70 -19.38 4.84
N TRP A 65 9.23 -18.19 4.63
CA TRP A 65 8.74 -16.98 5.29
C TRP A 65 7.34 -16.58 4.83
N ILE A 66 7.03 -16.73 3.54
CA ILE A 66 5.68 -16.51 3.01
C ILE A 66 4.69 -17.48 3.64
N LEU A 67 5.03 -18.77 3.72
CA LEU A 67 4.17 -19.80 4.33
C LEU A 67 3.95 -19.55 5.83
N ILE A 68 4.99 -19.19 6.56
CA ILE A 68 4.90 -18.81 7.98
C ILE A 68 4.01 -17.56 8.13
N GLY A 69 4.23 -16.53 7.31
CA GLY A 69 3.42 -15.31 7.30
C GLY A 69 1.95 -15.59 7.01
N MET A 70 1.66 -16.40 5.98
CA MET A 70 0.32 -16.84 5.63
C MET A 70 -0.32 -17.66 6.75
N THR A 71 0.45 -18.52 7.41
CA THR A 71 -0.04 -19.31 8.56
C THR A 71 -0.40 -18.41 9.73
N PHE A 72 0.41 -17.39 10.05
CA PHE A 72 0.06 -16.41 11.08
C PHE A 72 -1.18 -15.59 10.71
N ILE A 73 -1.34 -15.23 9.43
CA ILE A 73 -2.56 -14.58 8.94
C ILE A 73 -3.76 -15.50 9.12
N VAL A 74 -3.68 -16.76 8.71
CA VAL A 74 -4.75 -17.76 8.83
C VAL A 74 -5.07 -18.06 10.29
N ILE A 75 -4.08 -18.22 11.18
CA ILE A 75 -4.29 -18.42 12.62
C ILE A 75 -4.93 -17.16 13.24
N GLY A 76 -4.44 -15.98 12.87
CA GLY A 76 -5.01 -14.70 13.28
C GLY A 76 -6.47 -14.56 12.84
N MET A 77 -6.80 -15.06 11.65
CA MET A 77 -8.15 -15.11 11.08
C MET A 77 -9.01 -16.25 11.69
N SER A 78 -8.42 -17.37 12.07
CA SER A 78 -9.13 -18.56 12.58
C SER A 78 -9.48 -18.41 14.07
N ARG A 79 -8.66 -17.71 14.85
CA ARG A 79 -8.98 -17.38 16.25
C ARG A 79 -9.99 -16.23 16.38
N LEU A 80 -10.60 -15.78 15.27
CA LEU A 80 -11.77 -14.93 15.33
C LEU A 80 -12.92 -15.72 15.94
N ASN A 81 -13.46 -15.20 17.04
CA ASN A 81 -14.81 -15.50 17.44
C ASN A 81 -15.76 -14.82 16.44
N THR A 82 -16.11 -15.54 15.37
CA THR A 82 -17.16 -15.17 14.42
C THR A 82 -18.53 -15.33 15.08
N ASN A 83 -18.81 -14.58 16.13
CA ASN A 83 -20.18 -14.28 16.53
C ASN A 83 -20.79 -13.27 15.52
N LEU A 84 -20.74 -13.62 14.24
CA LEU A 84 -21.49 -12.98 13.16
C LEU A 84 -23.00 -13.16 13.36
N ALA A 85 -23.41 -14.16 14.17
CA ALA A 85 -24.81 -14.45 14.45
C ALA A 85 -25.49 -13.48 15.44
N ASN A 86 -24.73 -12.74 16.27
CA ASN A 86 -25.29 -11.93 17.36
C ASN A 86 -25.08 -10.41 17.25
N GLU A 87 -24.41 -9.90 16.20
CA GLU A 87 -24.44 -8.46 15.93
C GLU A 87 -25.77 -8.13 15.21
N THR A 88 -26.80 -7.84 16.00
CA THR A 88 -28.13 -7.40 15.58
C THR A 88 -28.10 -6.58 14.29
N ILE A 89 -28.72 -7.14 13.24
CA ILE A 89 -28.91 -6.61 11.87
C ILE A 89 -29.70 -5.28 11.82
N LEU A 90 -30.16 -4.75 12.94
CA LEU A 90 -31.12 -3.65 12.96
C LEU A 90 -30.48 -2.37 13.48
N VAL A 91 -30.02 -1.50 12.58
CA VAL A 91 -30.68 -0.21 12.29
C VAL A 91 -30.24 0.27 10.89
N PHE A 92 -31.20 0.40 9.97
CA PHE A 92 -31.08 0.97 8.62
C PHE A 92 -30.63 2.46 8.56
N LYS A 93 -30.08 3.02 9.65
CA LYS A 93 -29.62 4.42 9.73
C LYS A 93 -28.34 4.71 8.93
N ASN A 94 -27.64 3.67 8.46
CA ASN A 94 -26.28 3.76 7.90
C ASN A 94 -26.16 3.89 6.37
N LYS A 95 -27.26 3.96 5.61
CA LYS A 95 -27.17 4.26 4.17
C LYS A 95 -26.54 5.63 3.91
N LYS A 96 -26.69 6.59 4.83
CA LYS A 96 -26.10 7.93 4.73
C LYS A 96 -24.57 7.90 4.66
N ALA A 97 -23.91 7.06 5.46
CA ALA A 97 -22.45 6.92 5.42
C ALA A 97 -21.97 6.38 4.06
N LEU A 98 -22.68 5.38 3.53
CA LEU A 98 -22.38 4.83 2.21
C LEU A 98 -22.62 5.85 1.10
N ILE A 99 -23.74 6.58 1.13
CA ILE A 99 -24.04 7.65 0.18
C ILE A 99 -22.97 8.74 0.26
N SER A 100 -22.56 9.16 1.45
CA SER A 100 -21.52 10.17 1.65
C SER A 100 -20.18 9.76 1.05
N VAL A 101 -19.73 8.51 1.26
CA VAL A 101 -18.47 8.04 0.66
C VAL A 101 -18.63 7.82 -0.84
N LEU A 102 -19.78 7.35 -1.32
CA LEU A 102 -20.05 7.23 -2.74
C LEU A 102 -19.99 8.59 -3.43
N THR A 103 -20.70 9.60 -2.92
CA THR A 103 -20.67 10.96 -3.47
C THR A 103 -19.29 11.58 -3.35
N ALA A 104 -18.58 11.35 -2.25
CA ALA A 104 -17.20 11.80 -2.09
C ALA A 104 -16.24 11.16 -3.09
N THR A 105 -16.39 9.86 -3.33
CA THR A 105 -15.60 9.10 -4.32
C THR A 105 -15.86 9.62 -5.72
N THR A 106 -17.13 9.81 -6.10
CA THR A 106 -17.52 10.36 -7.40
C THR A 106 -17.02 11.79 -7.57
N ALA A 107 -17.14 12.63 -6.55
CA ALA A 107 -16.62 14.00 -6.59
C ALA A 107 -15.08 14.02 -6.70
N ALA A 108 -14.39 13.10 -6.00
CA ALA A 108 -12.94 12.98 -6.07
C ALA A 108 -12.42 12.49 -7.44
N LEU A 109 -13.26 11.91 -8.31
CA LEU A 109 -12.86 11.62 -9.71
C LEU A 109 -12.49 12.89 -10.48
N SER A 110 -12.97 14.06 -10.06
CA SER A 110 -12.51 15.35 -10.60
C SER A 110 -11.00 15.60 -10.39
N SER A 111 -10.33 14.84 -9.51
CA SER A 111 -8.87 14.89 -9.35
C SER A 111 -8.12 14.50 -10.62
N GLY A 112 -8.76 13.79 -11.56
CA GLY A 112 -8.19 13.49 -12.87
C GLY A 112 -7.94 14.74 -13.73
N LEU A 113 -8.74 15.80 -13.54
CA LEU A 113 -8.64 17.05 -14.30
C LEU A 113 -7.66 18.06 -13.71
N ILE A 114 -7.26 17.84 -12.46
CA ILE A 114 -6.28 18.69 -11.81
C ILE A 114 -4.93 18.29 -12.39
N GLU A 115 -4.13 19.23 -12.89
CA GLU A 115 -2.76 18.99 -13.35
C GLU A 115 -1.79 19.77 -12.45
N ILE A 116 -1.40 19.16 -11.34
CA ILE A 116 -0.43 19.74 -10.40
C ILE A 116 0.78 18.80 -10.37
N ASN A 117 1.95 19.36 -10.66
CA ASN A 117 3.27 18.71 -10.54
C ASN A 117 4.17 19.66 -9.75
N LEU A 118 3.92 19.85 -8.45
CA LEU A 118 4.70 20.78 -7.61
C LEU A 118 5.99 20.14 -7.12
N LEU A 119 5.95 18.83 -6.85
CA LEU A 119 7.08 18.07 -6.34
C LEU A 119 7.74 17.27 -7.47
N PRO A 120 9.07 17.06 -7.38
CA PRO A 120 9.85 16.33 -8.39
C PRO A 120 9.59 14.81 -8.38
N ILE A 121 8.54 14.35 -7.68
CA ILE A 121 8.23 12.94 -7.48
C ILE A 121 6.88 12.65 -8.10
N TYR A 122 6.91 11.91 -9.19
CA TYR A 122 5.73 11.63 -9.99
C TYR A 122 4.71 10.80 -9.22
N GLY A 123 3.42 11.07 -9.42
CA GLY A 123 2.29 10.24 -8.98
C GLY A 123 1.88 10.35 -7.49
N PHE A 124 2.79 10.64 -6.57
CA PHE A 124 2.46 10.73 -5.14
C PHE A 124 1.51 11.90 -4.81
N GLU A 125 1.65 13.03 -5.51
CA GLU A 125 0.72 14.15 -5.42
C GLU A 125 -0.68 13.75 -5.88
N ARG A 126 -0.78 12.89 -6.89
CA ARG A 126 -2.06 12.42 -7.42
C ARG A 126 -2.79 11.53 -6.41
N ILE A 127 -2.05 10.64 -5.75
CA ILE A 127 -2.57 9.84 -4.64
C ILE A 127 -3.04 10.76 -3.51
N ALA A 128 -2.21 11.74 -3.13
CA ALA A 128 -2.53 12.72 -2.09
C ALA A 128 -3.79 13.52 -2.41
N ILE A 129 -3.92 14.06 -3.62
CA ILE A 129 -5.09 14.82 -4.07
C ILE A 129 -6.33 13.93 -4.06
N TYR A 130 -6.26 12.74 -4.67
CA TYR A 130 -7.41 11.84 -4.75
C TYR A 130 -7.93 11.45 -3.35
N PHE A 131 -7.10 10.83 -2.52
CA PHE A 131 -7.53 10.40 -1.18
C PHE A 131 -7.87 11.59 -0.29
N GLY A 132 -7.14 12.71 -0.42
CA GLY A 132 -7.45 13.97 0.27
C GLY A 132 -8.84 14.50 -0.08
N LEU A 133 -9.21 14.52 -1.37
CA LEU A 133 -10.54 14.94 -1.82
C LEU A 133 -11.62 13.97 -1.37
N VAL A 134 -11.38 12.65 -1.40
CA VAL A 134 -12.32 11.67 -0.83
C VAL A 134 -12.55 11.97 0.65
N GLY A 135 -11.49 12.19 1.43
CA GLY A 135 -11.59 12.52 2.85
C GLY A 135 -12.33 13.84 3.10
N LEU A 136 -12.00 14.87 2.32
CA LEU A 136 -12.62 16.20 2.41
C LEU A 136 -14.11 16.16 2.08
N PHE A 137 -14.48 15.56 0.94
CA PHE A 137 -15.88 15.46 0.55
C PHE A 137 -16.67 14.52 1.47
N ALA A 138 -16.07 13.44 1.94
CA ALA A 138 -16.72 12.56 2.93
C ALA A 138 -17.00 13.32 4.23
N TYR A 139 -16.07 14.19 4.67
CA TYR A 139 -16.28 15.07 5.81
C TYR A 139 -17.43 16.05 5.58
N LEU A 140 -17.41 16.76 4.44
CA LEU A 140 -18.43 17.74 4.09
C LEU A 140 -19.82 17.11 3.96
N PHE A 141 -19.94 15.91 3.40
CA PHE A 141 -21.22 15.22 3.25
C PHE A 141 -21.68 14.50 4.54
N SER A 142 -20.86 14.49 5.58
CA SER A 142 -21.13 13.80 6.85
C SER A 142 -21.38 14.78 8.01
N PHE A 143 -22.24 15.78 7.81
CA PHE A 143 -22.56 16.82 8.81
C PHE A 143 -22.95 16.28 10.20
N ASP A 144 -23.64 15.14 10.26
CA ASP A 144 -24.05 14.47 11.52
C ASP A 144 -22.86 13.82 12.28
N TYR A 145 -21.68 13.74 11.66
CA TYR A 145 -20.50 13.01 12.13
C TYR A 145 -19.27 13.91 12.30
N GLN A 146 -19.42 15.16 12.75
CA GLN A 146 -18.25 16.02 13.06
C GLN A 146 -17.42 15.47 14.23
N ILE A 147 -16.09 15.42 14.08
CA ILE A 147 -15.16 15.00 15.14
C ILE A 147 -15.05 16.17 16.13
N THR A 148 -15.84 16.14 17.20
CA THR A 148 -15.92 17.25 18.16
C THR A 148 -14.80 17.24 19.22
N THR A 149 -14.18 16.08 19.48
CA THR A 149 -13.05 15.98 20.43
C THR A 149 -12.02 14.93 20.01
N LEU A 150 -10.77 15.35 19.86
CA LEU A 150 -9.62 14.49 19.63
C LEU A 150 -8.83 14.36 20.95
N LYS A 151 -9.27 13.48 21.85
CA LYS A 151 -8.50 13.16 23.07
C LYS A 151 -7.51 12.04 22.76
N ILE A 152 -6.28 12.40 22.43
CA ILE A 152 -5.21 11.44 22.11
C ILE A 152 -4.61 10.92 23.42
N GLY A 153 -4.78 9.63 23.68
CA GLY A 153 -4.11 8.95 24.80
C GLY A 153 -2.68 8.63 24.38
N PHE A 154 -1.76 9.56 24.64
CA PHE A 154 -0.37 9.55 24.16
C PHE A 154 0.32 8.20 24.32
N LEU A 155 0.20 7.55 25.49
CA LEU A 155 0.81 6.25 25.79
C LEU A 155 0.38 5.11 24.84
N TYR A 156 -0.92 4.98 24.56
CA TYR A 156 -1.41 3.92 23.67
C TYR A 156 -1.02 4.18 22.22
N TRP A 157 -1.01 5.45 21.82
CA TRP A 157 -0.61 5.87 20.49
C TRP A 157 0.89 5.65 20.27
N LEU A 158 1.72 6.00 21.25
CA LEU A 158 3.17 5.77 21.25
C LEU A 158 3.51 4.28 21.16
N LYS A 159 2.82 3.42 21.92
CA LYS A 159 2.99 1.95 21.81
C LYS A 159 2.71 1.43 20.40
N LEU A 160 1.70 2.00 19.75
CA LEU A 160 1.28 1.59 18.41
C LEU A 160 2.34 2.01 17.36
N ILE A 161 2.85 3.24 17.46
CA ILE A 161 3.96 3.71 16.63
C ILE A 161 5.22 2.89 16.88
N LEU A 162 5.56 2.60 18.13
CA LEU A 162 6.77 1.84 18.46
C LEU A 162 6.68 0.41 17.93
N CYS A 163 5.53 -0.24 18.08
CA CYS A 163 5.28 -1.56 17.49
C CYS A 163 5.43 -1.54 15.96
N PHE A 164 4.90 -0.50 15.30
CA PHE A 164 5.03 -0.32 13.86
C PHE A 164 6.48 -0.04 13.46
N GLY A 165 7.20 0.80 14.19
CA GLY A 165 8.61 1.10 13.95
C GLY A 165 9.50 -0.15 14.07
N VAL A 166 9.27 -0.97 15.10
CA VAL A 166 9.97 -2.26 15.26
C VAL A 166 9.65 -3.18 14.09
N LEU A 167 8.38 -3.27 13.67
CA LEU A 167 7.99 -4.06 12.50
C LEU A 167 8.70 -3.57 11.23
N CYS A 168 8.69 -2.27 10.96
CA CYS A 168 9.39 -1.66 9.83
C CYS A 168 10.90 -1.95 9.86
N PHE A 169 11.52 -1.86 11.03
CA PHE A 169 12.94 -2.22 11.21
C PHE A 169 13.20 -3.69 10.87
N LEU A 170 12.37 -4.61 11.36
CA LEU A 170 12.50 -6.04 11.07
C LEU A 170 12.32 -6.33 9.57
N ILE A 171 11.31 -5.73 8.93
CA ILE A 171 11.08 -5.87 7.49
C ILE A 171 12.29 -5.32 6.72
N ASN A 172 12.80 -4.15 7.11
CA ASN A 172 13.98 -3.54 6.50
C ASN A 172 15.23 -4.41 6.61
N ARG A 173 15.39 -5.13 7.72
CA ARG A 173 16.54 -6.00 7.97
C ARG A 173 16.45 -7.35 7.27
N TYR A 174 15.27 -7.94 7.18
CA TYR A 174 15.11 -9.36 6.80
C TYR A 174 14.38 -9.59 5.47
N ILE A 175 13.57 -8.64 4.99
CA ILE A 175 12.74 -8.83 3.78
C ILE A 175 13.24 -7.96 2.62
N GLY A 176 13.41 -6.66 2.85
CA GLY A 176 13.83 -5.71 1.81
C GLY A 176 13.82 -4.28 2.28
N SER A 177 14.36 -3.35 1.47
CA SER A 177 14.50 -1.94 1.84
C SER A 177 13.16 -1.25 2.03
N PHE A 178 12.74 -1.10 3.29
CA PHE A 178 11.50 -0.46 3.72
C PHE A 178 11.74 0.85 4.48
N ALA A 179 13.00 1.22 4.68
CA ALA A 179 13.36 2.53 5.23
C ALA A 179 12.99 3.66 4.25
N LEU A 180 12.47 4.76 4.80
CA LEU A 180 12.26 5.98 4.04
C LEU A 180 13.61 6.70 3.93
N SER A 181 14.19 6.72 2.72
CA SER A 181 15.33 7.57 2.38
C SER A 181 14.99 8.47 1.19
N ASP A 182 15.63 9.63 1.12
CA ASP A 182 15.58 10.55 -0.01
C ASP A 182 14.14 10.91 -0.43
N ASN A 183 13.80 10.67 -1.70
CA ASN A 183 12.49 10.92 -2.28
C ASN A 183 11.35 10.20 -1.55
N ARG A 184 11.60 9.09 -0.83
CA ARG A 184 10.54 8.42 -0.04
C ARG A 184 10.09 9.26 1.15
N ILE A 185 10.97 10.08 1.73
CA ILE A 185 10.63 10.98 2.83
C ILE A 185 9.68 12.07 2.31
N THR A 186 10.03 12.68 1.17
CA THR A 186 9.18 13.67 0.52
C THR A 186 7.82 13.08 0.16
N ALA A 187 7.78 11.89 -0.44
CA ALA A 187 6.53 11.17 -0.71
C ALA A 187 5.70 10.94 0.56
N PHE A 188 6.33 10.53 1.66
CA PHE A 188 5.64 10.32 2.93
C PHE A 188 5.04 11.63 3.48
N ILE A 189 5.80 12.73 3.45
CA ILE A 189 5.34 14.06 3.90
C ILE A 189 4.15 14.54 3.06
N THR A 190 4.20 14.37 1.74
CA THR A 190 3.08 14.72 0.83
C THR A 190 1.81 13.94 1.16
N LEU A 191 1.95 12.68 1.53
CA LEU A 191 0.83 11.78 1.78
C LEU A 191 0.26 11.88 3.19
N ILE A 192 1.04 12.28 4.20
CA ILE A 192 0.65 12.11 5.60
C ILE A 192 -0.64 12.85 5.94
N LEU A 193 -0.76 14.11 5.55
CA LEU A 193 -1.93 14.93 5.85
C LEU A 193 -3.20 14.46 5.11
N PRO A 194 -3.21 14.34 3.77
CA PRO A 194 -4.42 13.96 3.05
C PRO A 194 -4.90 12.54 3.37
N ILE A 195 -3.99 11.58 3.52
CA ILE A 195 -4.38 10.20 3.84
C ILE A 195 -4.82 10.07 5.29
N THR A 196 -4.25 10.87 6.21
CA THR A 196 -4.74 10.91 7.59
C THR A 196 -6.13 11.50 7.68
N LEU A 197 -6.40 12.58 6.93
CA LEU A 197 -7.75 13.14 6.84
C LEU A 197 -8.74 12.08 6.32
N PHE A 198 -8.42 11.45 5.20
CA PHE A 198 -9.20 10.35 4.64
C PHE A 198 -9.46 9.24 5.69
N SER A 199 -8.41 8.74 6.33
CA SER A 199 -8.50 7.62 7.27
C SER A 199 -9.30 7.98 8.52
N LEU A 200 -9.20 9.21 9.04
CA LEU A 200 -9.98 9.67 10.18
C LEU A 200 -11.47 9.64 9.91
N ILE A 201 -11.88 10.19 8.76
CA ILE A 201 -13.29 10.30 8.38
C ILE A 201 -13.85 8.92 8.08
N THR A 202 -13.16 8.14 7.24
CA THR A 202 -13.60 6.79 6.88
C THR A 202 -13.67 5.89 8.10
N GLU A 203 -12.71 5.95 9.03
CA GLU A 203 -12.74 5.10 10.23
C GLU A 203 -13.88 5.47 11.19
N LYS A 204 -14.27 6.75 11.24
CA LYS A 204 -15.46 7.19 11.97
C LYS A 204 -16.74 6.64 11.35
N LEU A 205 -16.90 6.75 10.04
CA LEU A 205 -18.06 6.22 9.31
C LEU A 205 -18.15 4.70 9.42
N ILE A 206 -17.02 4.00 9.43
CA ILE A 206 -17.00 2.55 9.65
C ILE A 206 -17.38 2.21 11.09
N ALA A 207 -16.94 2.99 12.09
CA ALA A 207 -17.25 2.73 13.49
C ALA A 207 -18.75 2.81 13.80
N SER A 208 -19.52 3.60 13.03
CA SER A 208 -20.98 3.66 13.14
C SER A 208 -21.72 2.63 12.28
N SER A 209 -21.00 1.84 11.47
CA SER A 209 -21.57 1.00 10.40
C SER A 209 -21.50 -0.51 10.68
N SER A 210 -22.33 -1.29 9.97
CA SER A 210 -22.24 -2.75 9.96
C SER A 210 -20.99 -3.23 9.21
N ILE A 211 -20.61 -4.51 9.40
CA ILE A 211 -19.41 -5.08 8.76
C ILE A 211 -19.46 -5.04 7.22
N TRP A 212 -20.63 -5.24 6.61
CA TRP A 212 -20.79 -5.18 5.16
C TRP A 212 -20.63 -3.75 4.62
N ILE A 213 -21.21 -2.77 5.32
CA ILE A 213 -21.02 -1.36 4.99
C ILE A 213 -19.55 -0.97 5.21
N ALA A 214 -18.89 -1.48 6.24
CA ALA A 214 -17.46 -1.26 6.47
C ALA A 214 -16.58 -1.70 5.29
N ILE A 215 -16.87 -2.88 4.73
CA ILE A 215 -16.18 -3.40 3.55
C ILE A 215 -16.43 -2.48 2.34
N LEU A 216 -17.69 -2.08 2.11
CA LEU A 216 -18.04 -1.18 1.02
C LEU A 216 -17.40 0.22 1.16
N LEU A 217 -17.40 0.80 2.36
CA LEU A 217 -16.77 2.11 2.64
C LEU A 217 -15.27 2.09 2.36
N ARG A 218 -14.59 0.95 2.51
CA ARG A 218 -13.18 0.78 2.14
C ARG A 218 -12.99 0.47 0.67
N GLY A 219 -13.93 -0.23 0.04
CA GLY A 219 -13.87 -0.61 -1.37
C GLY A 219 -14.14 0.54 -2.34
N LEU A 220 -15.09 1.43 -2.01
CA LEU A 220 -15.47 2.55 -2.89
C LEU A 220 -14.29 3.46 -3.30
N PRO A 221 -13.43 3.93 -2.38
CA PRO A 221 -12.25 4.71 -2.76
C PRO A 221 -11.27 3.95 -3.66
N ILE A 222 -11.16 2.62 -3.53
CA ILE A 222 -10.31 1.81 -4.42
C ILE A 222 -10.90 1.76 -5.82
N VAL A 223 -12.21 1.57 -5.91
CA VAL A 223 -12.92 1.53 -7.19
C VAL A 223 -12.76 2.86 -7.92
N GLY A 224 -12.95 3.99 -7.22
CA GLY A 224 -12.75 5.31 -7.81
C GLY A 224 -11.30 5.56 -8.23
N PHE A 225 -10.31 5.18 -7.43
CA PHE A 225 -8.91 5.26 -7.83
C PHE A 225 -8.59 4.38 -9.05
N SER A 226 -9.19 3.19 -9.11
CA SER A 226 -9.04 2.28 -10.26
C SER A 226 -9.67 2.83 -11.53
N MET A 227 -10.78 3.56 -11.42
CA MET A 227 -11.35 4.30 -12.55
C MET A 227 -10.39 5.38 -13.05
N LEU A 228 -9.71 6.11 -12.16
CA LEU A 228 -8.70 7.09 -12.56
C LEU A 228 -7.50 6.43 -13.28
N LEU A 229 -7.06 5.25 -12.83
CA LEU A 229 -6.03 4.49 -13.53
C LEU A 229 -6.40 4.14 -14.98
N ILE A 230 -7.69 3.87 -15.23
CA ILE A 230 -8.21 3.51 -16.55
C ILE A 230 -8.43 4.74 -17.42
N LEU A 231 -9.00 5.81 -16.85
CA LEU A 231 -9.37 7.02 -17.59
C LEU A 231 -8.17 7.94 -17.86
N PHE A 232 -7.20 7.95 -16.94
CA PHE A 232 -6.03 8.83 -16.95
C PHE A 232 -4.73 8.01 -16.77
N PRO A 233 -4.45 7.06 -17.69
CA PRO A 233 -3.35 6.11 -17.54
C PRO A 233 -1.97 6.80 -17.58
N GLU A 234 -1.84 7.91 -18.29
CA GLU A 234 -0.59 8.68 -18.33
C GLU A 234 -0.26 9.26 -16.95
N GLN A 235 -1.26 9.83 -16.27
CA GLN A 235 -1.08 10.53 -14.99
C GLN A 235 -1.04 9.57 -13.78
N TYR A 236 -1.87 8.52 -13.79
CA TYR A 236 -2.04 7.61 -12.65
C TYR A 236 -1.41 6.24 -12.87
N GLY A 237 -1.17 5.81 -14.11
CA GLY A 237 -0.83 4.42 -14.44
C GLY A 237 0.40 3.90 -13.71
N LEU A 238 1.41 4.76 -13.46
CA LEU A 238 2.61 4.40 -12.70
C LEU A 238 2.34 4.07 -11.22
N MET A 239 1.18 4.46 -10.70
CA MET A 239 0.76 4.25 -9.31
C MET A 239 -0.24 3.11 -9.13
N PHE A 240 -0.38 2.21 -10.11
CA PHE A 240 -1.29 1.05 -10.04
C PHE A 240 -1.05 0.16 -8.82
N THR A 241 0.19 0.04 -8.35
CA THR A 241 0.56 -0.73 -7.14
C THR A 241 -0.16 -0.23 -5.88
N THR A 242 -0.57 1.03 -5.83
CA THR A 242 -1.34 1.63 -4.73
C THR A 242 -2.61 0.85 -4.43
N VAL A 243 -3.28 0.32 -5.46
CA VAL A 243 -4.49 -0.49 -5.31
C VAL A 243 -4.18 -1.76 -4.51
N LEU A 244 -3.14 -2.50 -4.92
CA LEU A 244 -2.75 -3.73 -4.25
C LEU A 244 -2.30 -3.45 -2.80
N ILE A 245 -1.49 -2.42 -2.59
CA ILE A 245 -1.00 -2.03 -1.27
C ILE A 245 -2.18 -1.69 -0.35
N TYR A 246 -3.15 -0.90 -0.82
CA TYR A 246 -4.35 -0.54 -0.06
C TYR A 246 -5.14 -1.79 0.34
N ILE A 247 -5.39 -2.71 -0.60
CA ILE A 247 -6.14 -3.95 -0.34
C ILE A 247 -5.44 -4.78 0.74
N LEU A 248 -4.15 -5.10 0.54
CA LEU A 248 -3.37 -5.90 1.48
C LEU A 248 -3.29 -5.24 2.86
N TYR A 249 -3.10 -3.93 2.89
CA TYR A 249 -3.05 -3.15 4.12
C TYR A 249 -4.34 -3.30 4.93
N PHE A 250 -5.51 -3.09 4.31
CA PHE A 250 -6.78 -3.14 5.03
C PHE A 250 -7.27 -4.57 5.35
N ILE A 251 -6.78 -5.60 4.67
CA ILE A 251 -6.98 -6.99 5.09
C ILE A 251 -6.36 -7.21 6.47
N VAL A 252 -5.10 -6.79 6.67
CA VAL A 252 -4.36 -7.03 7.91
C VAL A 252 -4.65 -5.95 8.96
N PHE A 253 -4.30 -4.71 8.67
CA PHE A 253 -4.41 -3.60 9.63
C PHE A 253 -5.87 -3.21 9.84
N GLY A 254 -6.72 -3.34 8.83
CA GLY A 254 -8.13 -3.06 8.97
C GLY A 254 -8.84 -3.99 9.97
N TYR A 255 -8.39 -5.25 10.07
CA TYR A 255 -8.83 -6.20 11.07
C TYR A 255 -8.34 -5.83 12.49
N ILE A 256 -7.05 -5.49 12.60
CA ILE A 256 -6.46 -5.00 13.87
C ILE A 256 -7.20 -3.73 14.34
N GLY A 257 -7.49 -2.82 13.42
CA GLY A 257 -8.24 -1.59 13.67
C GLY A 257 -9.63 -1.86 14.27
N ARG A 258 -10.37 -2.86 13.76
CA ARG A 258 -11.68 -3.26 14.33
C ARG A 258 -11.57 -3.61 15.81
N HIS A 259 -10.54 -4.36 16.20
CA HIS A 259 -10.32 -4.76 17.59
C HIS A 259 -9.85 -3.59 18.46
N GLN A 260 -8.93 -2.78 17.93
CA GLN A 260 -8.39 -1.63 18.65
C GLN A 260 -9.43 -0.53 18.86
N ARG A 261 -10.40 -0.37 17.95
CA ARG A 261 -11.48 0.62 18.10
C ARG A 261 -12.22 0.51 19.43
N LYS A 262 -12.49 -0.70 19.91
CA LYS A 262 -13.15 -0.93 21.20
C LYS A 262 -12.30 -0.50 22.40
N LYS A 263 -10.98 -0.48 22.26
CA LYS A 263 -10.03 -0.16 23.34
C LYS A 263 -9.58 1.31 23.35
N ILE A 264 -9.25 1.85 22.18
CA ILE A 264 -8.61 3.18 22.07
C ILE A 264 -9.46 4.23 21.35
N GLY A 265 -10.58 3.83 20.73
CA GLY A 265 -11.51 4.70 20.01
C GLY A 265 -11.20 4.88 18.52
N HIS A 266 -12.21 5.25 17.72
CA HIS A 266 -12.12 5.34 16.26
C HIS A 266 -11.17 6.43 15.77
N ALA A 267 -11.11 7.60 16.42
CA ALA A 267 -10.24 8.70 16.00
C ALA A 267 -8.75 8.32 16.09
N LYS A 268 -8.33 7.62 17.15
CA LYS A 268 -6.93 7.18 17.31
C LYS A 268 -6.55 6.10 16.30
N VAL A 269 -7.48 5.18 16.02
CA VAL A 269 -7.31 4.15 14.99
C VAL A 269 -7.22 4.79 13.60
N GLY A 270 -8.08 5.77 13.29
CA GLY A 270 -8.03 6.51 12.03
C GLY A 270 -6.73 7.29 11.85
N LEU A 271 -6.22 7.93 12.91
CA LEU A 271 -4.94 8.63 12.88
C LEU A 271 -3.76 7.68 12.65
N ALA A 272 -3.74 6.55 13.36
CA ALA A 272 -2.74 5.51 13.13
C ALA A 272 -2.83 4.93 11.71
N HIS A 273 -4.04 4.68 11.22
CA HIS A 273 -4.24 4.21 9.85
C HIS A 273 -3.73 5.17 8.81
N GLY A 274 -3.98 6.47 9.01
CA GLY A 274 -3.47 7.55 8.18
C GLY A 274 -1.97 7.50 8.02
N ILE A 275 -1.25 7.60 9.14
CA ILE A 275 0.21 7.60 9.17
C ILE A 275 0.78 6.32 8.55
N PHE A 276 0.24 5.16 8.92
CA PHE A 276 0.78 3.88 8.46
C PHE A 276 0.48 3.60 7.00
N LEU A 277 -0.67 4.04 6.50
CA LEU A 277 -1.02 3.90 5.09
C LEU A 277 -0.17 4.85 4.23
N SER A 278 0.06 6.09 4.67
CA SER A 278 1.01 7.01 4.03
C SER A 278 2.41 6.42 3.98
N PHE A 279 2.86 5.81 5.09
CA PHE A 279 4.15 5.13 5.14
C PHE A 279 4.18 3.96 4.15
N ALA A 280 3.15 3.11 4.15
CA ALA A 280 3.08 1.97 3.25
C ALA A 280 3.17 2.41 1.79
N PHE A 281 2.39 3.40 1.37
CA PHE A 281 2.47 3.95 0.01
C PHE A 281 3.85 4.52 -0.31
N ALA A 282 4.42 5.36 0.56
CA ALA A 282 5.74 5.95 0.35
C ALA A 282 6.87 4.91 0.29
N ALA A 283 6.78 3.84 1.07
CA ALA A 283 7.79 2.79 1.15
C ALA A 283 7.71 1.78 -0.01
N THR A 284 6.51 1.51 -0.55
CA THR A 284 6.29 0.39 -1.47
C THR A 284 5.96 0.79 -2.90
N ASN A 285 5.38 1.98 -3.13
CA ASN A 285 5.19 2.45 -4.50
C ASN A 285 6.54 2.74 -5.17
N PRO A 286 6.64 2.48 -6.49
CA PRO A 286 7.82 2.85 -7.27
C PRO A 286 8.01 4.37 -7.25
N ILE A 287 9.26 4.80 -7.14
CA ILE A 287 9.62 6.22 -7.28
C ILE A 287 10.03 6.47 -8.72
N PHE A 288 9.37 7.45 -9.33
CA PHE A 288 9.81 8.06 -10.56
C PHE A 288 10.12 9.52 -10.24
N ALA A 289 11.41 9.85 -10.24
CA ALA A 289 11.88 11.21 -10.06
C ALA A 289 12.26 11.77 -11.43
N ILE A 290 11.90 13.03 -11.66
CA ILE A 290 12.27 13.79 -12.86
C ILE A 290 13.66 14.39 -12.64
#